data_AF-A0A939M7K0-F1
#
_entry.id   AF-A0A939M7K0-F1
#
_cell.length_a   1.000
_cell.length_b   1.000
_cell.length_c   1.000
_cell.angle_alpha   90.00
_cell.angle_beta   90.00
_cell.angle_gamma   90.00
#
_symmetry.space_group_name_H-M   'P 1'
#
loop_
_entity.id
_entity.type
_entity.pdbx_description
1 polymer ?
#
loop_
_entity_poly.entity_id
_entity_poly.type
_entity_poly.pdbx_seq_one_letter_code
_entity_poly.pdbx_strand_id
1 'polypeptide(L)'
;MESIAWMAWTLPTAIFFVALACTLAVMTYLAAVNPEAERVGVLSIPTTRGDRLFISLITAAVIHLLWIAFAGTDTLATLPIGEEGFEISSLWLASGISLATAVLIFRTV
;
A
#
# COMPACT_ATOMS: atom_id res chain seq x y z
N MET A 1 15.54 24.17 -11.43
CA MET A 1 14.91 22.83 -11.40
C MET A 1 15.74 21.78 -10.63
N GLU A 2 16.90 22.14 -10.08
CA GLU A 2 17.75 21.25 -9.25
C GLU A 2 17.16 20.96 -7.84
N SER A 3 16.23 21.78 -7.34
CA SER A 3 15.75 21.70 -5.95
C SER A 3 14.95 20.45 -5.61
N ILE A 4 14.42 19.73 -6.60
CA ILE A 4 13.62 18.50 -6.39
C ILE A 4 14.44 17.22 -6.56
N ALA A 5 15.72 17.28 -6.94
CA ALA A 5 16.54 16.09 -7.24
C ALA A 5 16.89 15.20 -6.02
N TRP A 6 16.45 15.57 -4.81
CA TRP A 6 16.68 14.80 -3.58
C TRP A 6 15.97 13.44 -3.56
N MET A 7 14.93 13.27 -4.39
CA MET A 7 14.27 12.00 -4.63
C MET A 7 14.27 11.70 -6.12
N ALA A 8 14.38 10.43 -6.49
CA ALA A 8 14.13 10.00 -7.86
C ALA A 8 12.63 10.15 -8.19
N TRP A 9 12.22 11.37 -8.57
CA TRP A 9 10.88 11.70 -8.98
C TRP A 9 10.58 11.09 -10.34
N THR A 10 9.97 9.92 -10.32
CA THR A 10 9.34 9.31 -11.47
C THR A 10 7.83 9.46 -11.35
N LEU A 11 7.10 9.30 -12.46
CA LEU A 11 5.64 9.30 -12.44
C LEU A 11 5.07 8.27 -11.44
N PRO A 12 5.55 7.00 -11.40
CA PRO A 12 5.16 6.04 -10.36
C PRO A 12 5.41 6.53 -8.93
N THR A 13 6.61 7.07 -8.65
CA THR A 13 6.95 7.53 -7.29
C THR A 13 6.07 8.72 -6.86
N ALA A 14 5.79 9.64 -7.79
CA ALA A 14 4.91 10.78 -7.52
C ALA A 14 3.48 10.32 -7.19
N ILE A 15 2.93 9.37 -7.95
CA ILE A 15 1.60 8.81 -7.70
C ILE A 15 1.53 8.14 -6.32
N PHE A 16 2.55 7.37 -5.94
CA PHE A 16 2.63 6.71 -4.63
C PHE A 16 2.57 7.73 -3.48
N PHE A 17 3.40 8.78 -3.52
CA PHE A 17 3.43 9.79 -2.45
C PHE A 17 2.14 10.62 -2.39
N VAL A 18 1.53 10.93 -3.53
CA VAL A 18 0.23 11.59 -3.57
C VAL A 18 -0.85 10.70 -2.94
N ALA A 19 -0.90 9.42 -3.27
CA ALA A 19 -1.84 8.47 -2.68
C ALA A 19 -1.63 8.35 -1.15
N LEU A 20 -0.38 8.31 -0.69
CA LEU A 20 -0.05 8.29 0.74
C LEU A 20 -0.52 9.57 1.44
N ALA A 21 -0.25 10.74 0.85
CA ALA A 21 -0.68 12.03 1.38
C ALA A 21 -2.22 12.13 1.45
N CYS A 22 -2.93 11.71 0.40
CA CYS A 22 -4.39 11.64 0.39
C CYS A 22 -4.92 10.70 1.49
N THR A 23 -4.30 9.54 1.68
CA THR A 23 -4.69 8.58 2.71
C THR A 23 -4.53 9.20 4.10
N LEU A 24 -3.39 9.83 4.38
CA LEU A 24 -3.15 10.52 5.66
C LEU A 24 -4.12 11.67 5.89
N ALA A 25 -4.42 12.46 4.87
CA ALA A 25 -5.39 13.56 4.95
C ALA A 25 -6.80 13.04 5.27
N VAL A 26 -7.24 11.98 4.60
CA VAL A 26 -8.55 11.35 4.86
C VAL A 26 -8.61 10.80 6.29
N MET A 27 -7.57 10.11 6.76
CA MET A 27 -7.56 9.58 8.13
C MET A 27 -7.55 10.68 9.18
N THR A 28 -6.78 11.75 8.96
CA THR A 28 -6.77 12.92 9.85
C THR A 28 -8.14 13.59 9.91
N TYR A 29 -8.80 13.75 8.76
CA TYR A 29 -10.14 14.28 8.68
C TYR A 29 -11.14 13.38 9.42
N LEU A 30 -11.09 12.07 9.20
CA LEU A 30 -11.97 11.11 9.87
C LEU A 30 -11.78 11.10 11.39
N ALA A 31 -10.54 11.18 11.87
CA ALA A 31 -10.22 11.27 13.30
C ALA A 31 -10.75 12.57 13.92
N ALA A 32 -10.69 13.69 13.19
CA ALA A 32 -11.22 14.97 13.64
C ALA A 32 -12.76 14.98 13.73
N VAL A 33 -13.44 14.33 12.78
CA VAL A 33 -14.91 14.30 12.71
C VAL A 33 -15.52 13.23 13.62
N ASN A 34 -14.89 12.06 13.74
CA ASN A 34 -15.38 10.94 14.53
C ASN A 34 -14.30 10.48 15.52
N PRO A 35 -14.31 11.02 16.76
CA PRO A 35 -13.39 10.62 17.81
C PRO A 35 -13.44 9.10 18.01
N GLU A 36 -12.28 8.47 17.90
CA GLU A 36 -12.19 7.02 17.79
C GLU A 36 -12.42 6.33 19.14
N ALA A 37 -13.35 5.39 19.19
CA ALA A 37 -13.43 4.45 20.30
C ALA A 37 -12.41 3.33 20.04
N GLU A 38 -11.45 3.16 20.95
CA GLU A 38 -10.51 2.03 20.93
C GLU A 38 -11.29 0.71 20.89
N ARG A 39 -11.01 -0.11 19.89
CA ARG A 39 -11.56 -1.47 19.79
C ARG A 39 -10.43 -2.46 20.03
N VAL A 40 -10.65 -3.35 20.99
CA VAL A 40 -9.75 -4.46 21.25
C VAL A 40 -10.03 -5.54 20.20
N GLY A 41 -9.12 -5.64 19.24
CA GLY A 41 -9.16 -6.66 18.19
C GLY A 41 -8.61 -8.01 18.64
N VAL A 42 -8.45 -8.92 17.69
CA VAL A 42 -7.89 -10.27 17.92
C VAL A 42 -6.47 -10.23 18.52
N LEU A 43 -5.70 -9.16 18.26
CA LEU A 43 -4.36 -8.98 18.82
C LEU A 43 -4.36 -8.57 20.30
N SER A 44 -5.52 -8.38 20.94
CA SER A 44 -5.68 -7.95 22.35
C SER A 44 -4.97 -6.63 22.71
N ILE A 45 -4.56 -5.86 21.70
CA ILE A 45 -4.03 -4.51 21.83
C ILE A 45 -5.16 -3.54 21.44
N PRO A 46 -5.41 -2.46 22.21
CA PRO A 46 -6.30 -1.41 21.76
C PRO A 46 -5.72 -0.79 20.50
N THR A 47 -6.44 -0.88 19.38
CA THR A 47 -5.99 -0.30 18.11
C THR A 47 -6.97 0.76 17.63
N THR A 48 -6.41 1.87 17.16
CA THR A 48 -7.13 2.93 16.46
C THR A 48 -7.31 2.56 14.98
N ARG A 49 -8.15 3.30 14.25
CA ARG A 49 -8.28 3.17 12.79
C ARG A 49 -6.95 3.51 12.10
N GLY A 50 -6.24 4.51 12.64
CA GLY A 50 -4.90 4.89 12.20
C GLY A 50 -3.90 3.74 12.34
N ASP A 51 -3.88 3.06 13.48
CA ASP A 51 -2.97 1.92 13.72
C ASP A 51 -3.21 0.78 12.73
N ARG A 52 -4.47 0.47 12.44
CA ARG A 52 -4.83 -0.58 11.46
C ARG A 52 -4.32 -0.25 10.06
N LEU A 53 -4.46 1.00 9.64
CA LEU A 53 -3.91 1.46 8.36
C LEU A 53 -2.38 1.31 8.36
N PHE A 54 -1.70 1.78 9.40
CA PHE A 54 -0.25 1.70 9.50
C PHE A 54 0.25 0.24 9.45
N ILE A 55 -0.37 -0.66 10.20
CA ILE A 55 -0.06 -2.10 10.19
C ILE A 55 -0.31 -2.68 8.79
N SER A 56 -1.39 -2.28 8.12
CA SER A 56 -1.68 -2.75 6.75
C SER A 56 -0.62 -2.28 5.73
N LEU A 57 -0.13 -1.05 5.85
CA LEU A 57 0.93 -0.51 4.99
C LEU A 57 2.27 -1.22 5.22
N ILE A 58 2.64 -1.46 6.49
CA ILE A 58 3.84 -2.25 6.83
C ILE A 58 3.71 -3.67 6.27
N THR A 59 2.56 -4.32 6.49
CA THR A 59 2.33 -5.68 6.02
C THR A 59 2.40 -5.75 4.49
N ALA A 60 1.83 -4.77 3.79
CA ALA A 60 1.93 -4.67 2.33
C ALA A 60 3.38 -4.52 1.88
N ALA A 61 4.18 -3.67 2.52
CA ALA A 61 5.60 -3.50 2.21
C ALA A 61 6.38 -4.81 2.42
N VAL A 62 6.16 -5.49 3.55
CA VAL A 62 6.80 -6.79 3.85
C VAL A 62 6.41 -7.85 2.82
N ILE A 63 5.13 -7.93 2.44
CA ILE A 63 4.67 -8.87 1.39
C ILE A 63 5.40 -8.62 0.07
N HIS A 64 5.54 -7.36 -0.35
CA HIS A 64 6.25 -7.04 -1.60
C HIS A 64 7.75 -7.36 -1.52
N LEU A 65 8.40 -7.08 -0.38
CA LEU A 65 9.80 -7.44 -0.19
C LEU A 65 10.01 -8.96 -0.20
N LEU A 66 9.16 -9.72 0.48
CA LEU A 66 9.21 -11.18 0.48
C LEU A 66 8.92 -11.74 -0.93
N TRP A 67 7.96 -11.17 -1.64
CA TRP A 67 7.66 -11.58 -3.01
C TRP A 67 8.86 -11.39 -3.93
N ILE A 68 9.50 -10.23 -3.88
CA ILE A 68 10.72 -9.96 -4.66
C ILE A 68 11.83 -10.94 -4.27
N ALA A 69 12.02 -11.20 -2.97
CA ALA A 69 13.07 -12.08 -2.49
C ALA A 69 12.90 -13.56 -2.89
N PHE A 70 11.66 -14.06 -2.96
CA PHE A 70 11.38 -15.49 -3.18
C PHE A 70 10.74 -15.83 -4.53
N ALA A 71 9.84 -14.99 -5.03
CA ALA A 71 9.08 -15.22 -6.26
C ALA A 71 9.60 -14.41 -7.46
N GLY A 72 10.41 -13.39 -7.23
CA GLY A 72 10.98 -12.54 -8.29
C GLY A 72 9.97 -11.55 -8.88
N THR A 73 10.32 -10.98 -10.03
CA THR A 73 9.55 -9.92 -10.72
C THR A 73 9.20 -10.28 -12.16
N ASP A 74 9.14 -11.58 -12.46
CA ASP A 74 8.95 -12.08 -13.83
C ASP A 74 7.65 -11.55 -14.46
N THR A 75 7.70 -11.33 -15.77
CA THR A 75 6.57 -10.91 -16.58
C THR A 75 5.59 -12.06 -16.79
N LEU A 76 4.35 -11.88 -16.35
CA LEU A 76 3.27 -12.86 -16.48
C LEU A 76 2.58 -12.79 -17.85
N ALA A 77 2.32 -11.58 -18.35
CA ALA A 77 1.65 -11.39 -19.62
C ALA A 77 1.99 -10.01 -20.20
N THR A 78 2.16 -9.94 -21.52
CA THR A 78 2.31 -8.67 -22.23
C THR A 78 1.00 -8.37 -22.96
N LEU A 79 0.34 -7.28 -22.58
CA LEU A 79 -0.85 -6.80 -23.28
C LEU A 79 -0.42 -6.04 -24.55
N PRO A 80 -1.08 -6.25 -25.71
CA PRO A 80 -0.78 -5.54 -26.95
C PRO A 80 -1.35 -4.11 -26.92
N ILE A 81 -0.90 -3.30 -25.96
CA ILE A 81 -1.28 -1.90 -25.76
C ILE A 81 -0.01 -1.06 -25.82
N GLY A 82 0.11 -0.21 -26.84
CA GLY A 82 1.34 0.53 -27.16
C GLY A 82 2.29 -0.26 -28.08
N GLU A 83 3.29 0.42 -28.67
CA GLU A 83 4.24 -0.20 -29.60
C GLU A 83 5.11 -1.29 -28.94
N GLU A 84 5.39 -1.15 -27.64
CA GLU A 84 6.23 -2.10 -26.88
C GLU A 84 5.42 -3.15 -26.11
N GLY A 85 4.09 -2.99 -26.03
CA GLY A 85 3.21 -3.82 -25.21
C GLY A 85 3.36 -3.56 -23.69
N PHE A 86 2.24 -3.58 -22.96
CA PHE A 86 2.26 -3.35 -21.52
C PHE A 86 2.56 -4.64 -20.76
N GLU A 87 3.69 -4.66 -20.06
CA GLU A 87 4.16 -5.79 -19.26
C GLU A 87 3.46 -5.90 -17.91
N ILE A 88 2.76 -7.00 -17.68
CA ILE A 88 2.16 -7.36 -16.39
C ILE A 88 3.17 -8.19 -15.62
N SER A 89 3.79 -7.60 -14.60
CA SER A 89 4.72 -8.31 -13.72
C SER A 89 4.01 -9.16 -12.66
N SER A 90 4.72 -10.16 -12.12
CA SER A 90 4.24 -10.98 -11.00
C SER A 90 3.93 -10.18 -9.73
N LEU A 91 4.43 -8.94 -9.63
CA LEU A 91 4.16 -8.00 -8.55
C LEU A 91 2.68 -7.63 -8.42
N TRP A 92 1.88 -7.75 -9.49
CA TRP A 92 0.43 -7.58 -9.42
C TRP A 92 -0.23 -8.62 -8.50
N LEU A 93 0.32 -9.84 -8.42
CA LEU A 93 -0.15 -10.86 -7.47
C LEU A 93 0.20 -10.47 -6.03
N ALA A 94 1.41 -9.95 -5.79
CA ALA A 94 1.82 -9.42 -4.49
C ALA A 94 0.91 -8.27 -4.03
N SER A 95 0.55 -7.37 -4.95
CA SER A 95 -0.42 -6.30 -4.71
C SER A 95 -1.79 -6.86 -4.33
N GLY A 96 -2.30 -7.86 -5.07
CA GLY A 96 -3.56 -8.54 -4.73
C GLY A 96 -3.55 -9.19 -3.35
N ILE A 97 -2.48 -9.89 -2.99
CA ILE A 97 -2.31 -10.52 -1.66
C ILE A 97 -2.23 -9.45 -0.57
N SER A 98 -1.51 -8.35 -0.83
CA SER A 98 -1.40 -7.24 0.13
C SER A 98 -2.76 -6.58 0.41
N LEU A 99 -3.59 -6.40 -0.61
CA LEU A 99 -4.94 -5.84 -0.47
C LEU A 99 -5.86 -6.80 0.29
N ALA A 100 -5.81 -8.10 -0.02
CA ALA A 100 -6.57 -9.11 0.72
C ALA A 100 -6.16 -9.13 2.20
N THR A 101 -4.86 -9.06 2.48
CA THR A 101 -4.32 -9.01 3.84
C THR A 101 -4.72 -7.73 4.57
N ALA A 102 -4.68 -6.58 3.89
CA ALA A 102 -5.16 -5.32 4.44
C ALA A 102 -6.64 -5.40 4.84
N VAL A 103 -7.50 -5.94 3.97
CA VAL A 103 -8.93 -6.13 4.27
C VAL A 103 -9.12 -7.04 5.48
N LEU A 104 -8.34 -8.12 5.60
CA LEU A 104 -8.38 -9.00 6.78
C LEU A 104 -7.97 -8.26 8.06
N ILE A 105 -6.92 -7.42 8.02
CA ILE A 105 -6.48 -6.61 9.16
C ILE A 105 -7.61 -5.66 9.59
N PHE A 106 -8.23 -4.94 8.64
CA PHE A 106 -9.34 -4.03 8.97
C PHE A 106 -10.55 -4.74 9.58
N ARG A 107 -10.78 -6.02 9.24
CA ARG A 107 -11.90 -6.83 9.77
C ARG A 107 -11.61 -7.51 11.10
N THR A 108 -10.37 -7.84 11.41
CA THR A 108 -9.99 -8.72 12.53
C THR A 108 -9.34 -7.98 13.69
N VAL A 109 -8.59 -6.93 13.39
CA VAL A 109 -8.06 -6.01 14.39
C VAL A 109 -9.19 -5.12 14.87
#